data_AF-A0A6L9QL47-F1
#
_entry.id   AF-A0A6L9QL47-F1
#
_cell.length_a   1.000
_cell.length_b   1.000
_cell.length_c   1.000
_cell.angle_alpha   90.00
_cell.angle_beta   90.00
_cell.angle_gamma   90.00
#
_symmetry.space_group_name_H-M   'P 1'
#
loop_
_entity.id
_entity.type
_entity.pdbx_description
1 polymer ?
#
loop_
_entity_poly.entity_id
_entity_poly.type
_entity_poly.pdbx_seq_one_letter_code
_entity_poly.pdbx_strand_id
1 'polypeptide(L)'
;PLLLVPSAAPVVAALAAEPDDMPATLRISDVAPVAFPDRVRGRAWLHGWLSRVPDAELRGAALRLSHVHPRPELLDLKDGDWTVLALEVAQVEIDDVWGSATLEAEEYAAAAPDPFVAIEAGVLTHLDSTHRDEMAALLPDSVPSGPVRPLALDRYGIWVRCSPPAHPSPFDVRLAFARPVSDLHGLRCVYRKLFARAARG
;
A
#
# COMPACT_ATOMS: atom_id res chain seq x y z
N PRO A 1 -13.11 -7.31 -3.59
CA PRO A 1 -11.70 -7.81 -3.64
C PRO A 1 -11.64 -9.32 -3.86
N LEU A 2 -10.57 -9.84 -4.46
CA LEU A 2 -10.35 -11.28 -4.60
C LEU A 2 -9.24 -11.73 -3.65
N LEU A 3 -9.43 -12.87 -3.00
CA LEU A 3 -8.51 -13.44 -2.01
C LEU A 3 -8.12 -14.84 -2.44
N LEU A 4 -6.83 -15.06 -2.74
CA LEU A 4 -6.27 -16.39 -2.91
C LEU A 4 -5.95 -16.96 -1.53
N VAL A 5 -6.60 -18.07 -1.17
CA VAL A 5 -6.45 -18.69 0.15
C VAL A 5 -6.27 -20.20 0.02
N PRO A 6 -5.58 -20.86 0.97
CA PRO A 6 -5.54 -22.31 1.01
C PRO A 6 -6.96 -22.88 1.16
N SER A 7 -7.30 -23.92 0.41
CA SER A 7 -8.61 -24.60 0.46
C SER A 7 -8.91 -25.20 1.83
N ALA A 8 -7.86 -25.54 2.60
CA ALA A 8 -7.97 -26.02 3.98
C ALA A 8 -8.11 -24.90 5.03
N ALA A 9 -8.15 -23.62 4.62
CA ALA A 9 -8.27 -22.51 5.56
C ALA A 9 -9.64 -22.55 6.28
N PRO A 10 -9.70 -22.24 7.60
CA PRO A 10 -10.94 -22.28 8.37
C PRO A 10 -12.08 -21.44 7.78
N VAL A 11 -11.75 -20.32 7.12
CA VAL A 11 -12.73 -19.46 6.44
C VAL A 11 -13.43 -20.16 5.28
N VAL A 12 -12.73 -21.03 4.55
CA VAL A 12 -13.30 -21.82 3.44
C VAL A 12 -14.25 -22.88 3.99
N ALA A 13 -13.87 -23.52 5.11
CA ALA A 13 -14.73 -24.49 5.79
C ALA A 13 -16.00 -23.83 6.36
N ALA A 14 -15.88 -22.63 6.94
CA ALA A 14 -17.02 -21.86 7.44
C ALA A 14 -18.00 -21.50 6.32
N LEU A 15 -17.50 -21.05 5.16
CA LEU A 15 -18.31 -20.76 3.97
C LEU A 15 -18.96 -22.01 3.34
N ALA A 16 -18.47 -23.21 3.62
CA ALA A 16 -19.11 -24.43 3.14
C ALA A 16 -20.27 -24.89 4.04
N ALA A 17 -20.27 -24.47 5.31
CA ALA A 17 -21.29 -24.81 6.28
C ALA A 17 -22.52 -23.90 6.21
N GLU A 18 -22.35 -22.67 5.75
CA GLU A 18 -23.41 -21.68 5.57
C GLU A 18 -23.62 -21.43 4.06
N PRO A 19 -24.82 -21.66 3.50
CA PRO A 19 -25.08 -21.49 2.07
C PRO A 19 -25.18 -20.02 1.62
N ASP A 20 -25.34 -19.09 2.56
CA ASP A 20 -25.45 -17.65 2.31
C ASP A 20 -24.10 -16.94 2.50
N ASP A 21 -23.98 -15.72 1.99
CA ASP A 21 -22.73 -14.96 2.12
C ASP A 21 -22.41 -14.64 3.59
N MET A 22 -21.14 -14.84 3.96
CA MET A 22 -20.69 -14.69 5.35
C MET A 22 -20.22 -13.25 5.61
N PRO A 23 -20.74 -12.56 6.65
CA PRO A 23 -20.19 -11.27 7.04
C PRO A 23 -18.73 -11.42 7.48
N ALA A 24 -17.85 -10.61 6.90
CA ALA A 24 -16.42 -10.68 7.11
C ALA A 24 -15.79 -9.29 7.20
N THR A 25 -14.60 -9.23 7.82
CA THR A 25 -13.76 -8.03 7.83
C THR A 25 -12.34 -8.41 7.43
N LEU A 26 -11.86 -7.80 6.35
CA LEU A 26 -10.46 -7.90 5.93
C LEU A 26 -9.68 -6.73 6.53
N ARG A 27 -8.77 -7.03 7.46
CA ARG A 27 -7.86 -6.04 8.04
C ARG A 27 -6.53 -6.02 7.29
N ILE A 28 -6.12 -4.84 6.87
CA ILE A 28 -4.90 -4.57 6.12
C ILE A 28 -4.03 -3.63 6.96
N SER A 29 -2.73 -3.92 7.01
CA SER A 29 -1.73 -3.01 7.57
C SER A 29 -0.76 -2.64 6.46
N ASP A 30 -0.63 -1.35 6.17
CA ASP A 30 0.40 -0.86 5.27
C ASP A 30 1.72 -0.68 6.04
N VAL A 31 2.76 -1.37 5.58
CA VAL A 31 4.05 -1.45 6.28
C VAL A 31 5.13 -0.85 5.39
N ALA A 32 5.83 0.15 5.91
CA ALA A 32 6.92 0.80 5.20
C ALA A 32 7.98 -0.24 4.77
N PRO A 33 8.43 -0.22 3.50
CA PRO A 33 9.38 -1.22 2.98
C PRO A 33 10.77 -1.08 3.61
N VAL A 34 11.12 0.13 4.03
CA VAL A 34 12.35 0.44 4.76
C VAL A 34 12.16 0.11 6.26
N ALA A 35 13.19 -0.48 6.87
CA ALA A 35 13.14 -0.92 8.26
C ALA A 35 13.31 0.27 9.23
N PHE A 36 12.26 0.55 10.03
CA PHE A 36 12.23 1.53 11.12
C PHE A 36 11.74 0.88 12.41
N PRO A 37 11.97 1.50 13.58
CA PRO A 37 11.04 1.39 14.70
C PRO A 37 9.67 1.94 14.27
N ASP A 38 8.60 1.18 14.52
CA ASP A 38 7.21 1.48 14.11
C ASP A 38 7.00 1.74 12.61
N ARG A 39 6.80 0.65 11.85
CA ARG A 39 6.73 0.68 10.37
C ARG A 39 5.31 0.74 9.81
N VAL A 40 4.29 0.72 10.67
CA VAL A 40 2.90 0.74 10.19
C VAL A 40 2.58 2.18 9.78
N ARG A 41 2.36 2.39 8.49
CA ARG A 41 2.05 3.71 7.90
C ARG A 41 0.56 4.02 7.93
N GLY A 42 -0.25 2.98 7.92
CA GLY A 42 -1.69 3.05 7.99
C GLY A 42 -2.32 1.67 8.12
N ARG A 43 -3.60 1.65 8.41
CA ARG A 43 -4.44 0.46 8.52
C ARG A 43 -5.72 0.69 7.76
N ALA A 44 -6.28 -0.39 7.25
CA ALA A 44 -7.60 -0.38 6.66
C ALA A 44 -8.40 -1.61 7.08
N TRP A 45 -9.71 -1.44 7.17
CA TRP A 45 -10.67 -2.50 7.43
C TRP A 45 -11.71 -2.47 6.32
N LEU A 46 -11.85 -3.56 5.58
CA LEU A 46 -12.87 -3.71 4.56
C LEU A 46 -13.94 -4.65 5.13
N HIS A 47 -15.13 -4.11 5.36
CA HIS A 47 -16.28 -4.82 5.87
C HIS A 47 -17.19 -5.22 4.72
N GLY A 48 -17.81 -6.40 4.82
CA GLY A 48 -18.83 -6.81 3.87
C GLY A 48 -19.03 -8.31 3.86
N TRP A 49 -19.31 -8.87 2.69
CA TRP A 49 -19.74 -10.25 2.53
C TRP A 49 -18.72 -11.06 1.76
N LEU A 50 -18.30 -12.17 2.36
CA LEU A 50 -17.34 -13.09 1.78
C LEU A 50 -18.09 -14.27 1.17
N SER A 51 -17.74 -14.60 -0.06
CA SER A 51 -18.34 -15.69 -0.81
C SER A 51 -17.28 -16.48 -1.57
N ARG A 52 -17.63 -17.71 -1.95
CA ARG A 52 -16.80 -18.53 -2.82
C ARG A 52 -17.00 -18.09 -4.26
N VAL A 53 -15.91 -17.96 -5.01
CA VAL A 53 -16.02 -17.75 -6.46
C VAL A 53 -16.49 -19.04 -7.13
N PRO A 54 -17.57 -19.03 -7.94
CA PRO A 54 -18.04 -20.22 -8.65
C PRO A 54 -16.98 -20.79 -9.59
N ASP A 55 -16.96 -22.11 -9.78
CA ASP A 55 -15.97 -22.81 -10.62
C ASP A 55 -15.89 -22.27 -12.06
N ALA A 56 -17.01 -21.80 -12.59
CA ALA A 56 -17.09 -21.18 -13.93
C ALA A 56 -16.34 -19.84 -14.00
N GLU A 57 -16.23 -19.12 -12.88
CA GLU A 57 -15.62 -17.80 -12.79
C GLU A 57 -14.17 -17.82 -12.26
N LEU A 58 -13.73 -18.94 -11.68
CA LEU A 58 -12.38 -19.10 -11.11
C LEU A 58 -11.27 -18.70 -12.09
N ARG A 59 -11.39 -19.08 -13.37
CA ARG A 59 -10.40 -18.71 -14.39
C ARG A 59 -10.30 -17.20 -14.57
N GLY A 60 -11.43 -16.49 -14.59
CA GLY A 60 -11.46 -15.04 -14.71
C GLY A 60 -10.92 -14.35 -13.45
N ALA A 61 -11.24 -14.89 -12.28
CA ALA A 61 -10.67 -14.43 -11.02
C ALA A 61 -9.14 -14.61 -10.95
N ALA A 62 -8.64 -15.77 -11.39
CA ALA A 62 -7.21 -16.07 -11.45
C ALA A 62 -6.44 -15.11 -12.35
N LEU A 63 -6.98 -14.82 -13.55
CA LEU A 63 -6.37 -13.86 -14.46
C LEU A 63 -6.27 -12.46 -13.83
N ARG A 64 -7.35 -11.97 -13.20
CA ARG A 64 -7.35 -10.67 -12.52
C ARG A 64 -6.31 -10.61 -11.40
N LEU A 65 -6.23 -11.65 -10.56
CA LEU A 65 -5.23 -11.74 -9.49
C LEU A 65 -3.81 -11.76 -10.05
N SER A 66 -3.56 -12.52 -11.11
CA SER A 66 -2.23 -12.70 -11.70
C SER A 66 -1.58 -11.41 -12.22
N HIS A 67 -2.40 -10.42 -12.62
CA HIS A 67 -1.89 -9.13 -13.09
C HIS A 67 -1.17 -8.34 -11.99
N VAL A 68 -1.58 -8.51 -10.74
CA VAL A 68 -1.00 -7.80 -9.58
C VAL A 68 -0.08 -8.72 -8.78
N HIS A 69 -0.46 -10.00 -8.64
CA HIS A 69 0.22 -10.99 -7.84
C HIS A 69 0.36 -12.33 -8.60
N PRO A 70 1.34 -12.46 -9.52
CA PRO A 70 1.56 -13.70 -10.24
C PRO A 70 2.02 -14.78 -9.27
N ARG A 71 1.25 -15.87 -9.18
CA ARG A 71 1.43 -16.97 -8.24
C ARG A 71 1.19 -18.30 -8.97
N PRO A 72 2.08 -19.30 -8.88
CA PRO A 72 1.90 -20.61 -9.51
C PRO A 72 0.58 -21.29 -9.11
N GLU A 73 0.14 -21.09 -7.88
CA GLU A 73 -1.08 -21.66 -7.29
C GLU A 73 -2.36 -21.24 -8.05
N LEU A 74 -2.31 -20.16 -8.82
CA LEU A 74 -3.43 -19.70 -9.66
C LEU A 74 -3.67 -20.60 -10.88
N LEU A 75 -2.73 -21.48 -11.24
CA LEU A 75 -2.85 -22.36 -12.40
C LEU A 75 -3.73 -23.58 -12.14
N ASP A 76 -3.76 -24.07 -10.90
CA ASP A 76 -4.36 -25.36 -10.52
C ASP A 76 -5.56 -25.22 -9.58
N LEU A 77 -6.29 -24.10 -9.62
CA LEU A 77 -7.38 -23.79 -8.65
C LEU A 77 -8.55 -24.79 -8.60
N LYS A 78 -8.74 -25.64 -9.62
CA LYS A 78 -9.81 -26.65 -9.63
C LYS A 78 -9.44 -27.91 -8.85
N ASP A 79 -8.19 -28.33 -8.96
CA ASP A 79 -7.69 -29.62 -8.43
C ASP A 79 -6.64 -29.43 -7.33
N GLY A 80 -6.32 -28.17 -7.00
CA GLY A 80 -5.24 -27.79 -6.09
C GLY A 80 -5.69 -27.40 -4.68
N ASP A 81 -4.69 -27.19 -3.82
CA ASP A 81 -4.88 -26.85 -2.41
C ASP A 81 -5.24 -25.36 -2.16
N TRP A 82 -5.65 -24.65 -3.21
CA TRP A 82 -5.93 -23.22 -3.19
C TRP A 82 -7.26 -22.90 -3.87
N THR A 83 -7.96 -21.91 -3.33
CA THR A 83 -9.22 -21.41 -3.89
C THR A 83 -9.24 -19.89 -3.86
N VAL A 84 -10.21 -19.30 -4.56
CA VAL A 84 -10.42 -17.86 -4.60
C VAL A 84 -11.75 -17.52 -3.94
N LEU A 85 -11.69 -16.61 -2.98
CA LEU A 85 -12.86 -16.01 -2.35
C LEU A 85 -13.05 -14.58 -2.89
N ALA A 86 -14.29 -14.13 -2.92
CA ALA A 86 -14.65 -12.76 -3.24
C ALA A 86 -15.20 -12.07 -1.99
N LEU A 87 -14.67 -10.90 -1.68
CA LEU A 87 -15.26 -9.98 -0.72
C LEU A 87 -16.05 -8.92 -1.49
N GLU A 88 -17.36 -8.90 -1.31
CA GLU A 88 -18.23 -7.78 -1.64
C GLU A 88 -18.09 -6.74 -0.52
N VAL A 89 -17.60 -5.54 -0.86
CA VAL A 89 -17.31 -4.49 0.12
C VAL A 89 -18.56 -3.68 0.37
N ALA A 90 -18.93 -3.55 1.64
CA ALA A 90 -20.01 -2.70 2.12
C ALA A 90 -19.48 -1.35 2.60
N GLN A 91 -18.38 -1.37 3.36
CA GLN A 91 -17.80 -0.20 4.01
C GLN A 91 -16.30 -0.40 4.15
N VAL A 92 -15.55 0.69 4.06
CA VAL A 92 -14.11 0.70 4.33
C VAL A 92 -13.78 1.74 5.39
N GLU A 93 -13.03 1.32 6.41
CA GLU A 93 -12.43 2.23 7.39
C GLU A 93 -10.92 2.30 7.11
N ILE A 94 -10.36 3.49 7.16
CA ILE A 94 -8.93 3.76 6.97
C ILE A 94 -8.45 4.58 8.15
N ASP A 95 -7.25 4.28 8.64
CA ASP A 95 -6.55 5.04 9.67
C ASP A 95 -5.08 5.19 9.25
N ASP A 96 -4.65 6.42 8.94
CA ASP A 96 -3.30 6.71 8.46
C ASP A 96 -2.78 8.08 8.95
N VAL A 97 -1.67 8.54 8.37
CA VAL A 97 -1.01 9.80 8.74
C VAL A 97 -1.86 11.05 8.50
N TRP A 98 -2.91 10.97 7.67
CA TRP A 98 -3.88 12.05 7.43
C TRP A 98 -5.06 11.99 8.41
N GLY A 99 -5.19 10.90 9.17
CA GLY A 99 -6.26 10.66 10.14
C GLY A 99 -7.10 9.45 9.76
N SER A 100 -8.30 9.37 10.33
CA SER A 100 -9.22 8.28 10.08
C SER A 100 -10.37 8.71 9.15
N ALA A 101 -10.79 7.82 8.27
CA ALA A 101 -11.90 8.04 7.34
C ALA A 101 -12.73 6.76 7.16
N THR A 102 -14.01 6.96 6.89
CA THR A 102 -14.95 5.90 6.49
C THR A 102 -15.42 6.18 5.07
N LEU A 103 -15.41 5.15 4.22
CA LEU A 103 -15.82 5.20 2.82
C LEU A 103 -16.94 4.21 2.60
N GLU A 104 -17.93 4.63 1.83
CA GLU A 104 -18.99 3.75 1.34
C GLU A 104 -18.51 2.87 0.17
N ALA A 105 -19.27 1.82 -0.15
CA ALA A 105 -18.94 0.88 -1.21
C ALA A 105 -18.68 1.55 -2.56
N GLU A 106 -19.50 2.53 -2.95
CA GLU A 106 -19.38 3.24 -4.22
C GLU A 106 -18.13 4.12 -4.29
N GLU A 107 -17.77 4.78 -3.18
CA GLU A 107 -16.55 5.60 -3.10
C GLU A 107 -15.30 4.73 -3.24
N TYR A 108 -15.28 3.58 -2.54
CA TYR A 108 -14.21 2.60 -2.68
C TYR A 108 -14.11 2.07 -4.12
N ALA A 109 -15.24 1.73 -4.74
CA ALA A 109 -15.27 1.20 -6.10
C ALA A 109 -14.86 2.22 -7.17
N ALA A 110 -15.13 3.51 -6.94
CA ALA A 110 -14.73 4.60 -7.84
C ALA A 110 -13.26 5.01 -7.68
N ALA A 111 -12.62 4.66 -6.57
CA ALA A 111 -11.22 4.98 -6.30
C ALA A 111 -10.27 4.18 -7.20
N ALA A 112 -9.13 4.80 -7.53
CA ALA A 112 -8.06 4.15 -8.27
C ALA A 112 -6.78 4.10 -7.42
N PRO A 113 -6.02 2.98 -7.44
CA PRO A 113 -4.72 2.90 -6.78
C PRO A 113 -3.76 4.00 -7.22
N ASP A 114 -2.78 4.32 -6.38
CA ASP A 114 -1.68 5.21 -6.78
C ASP A 114 -0.85 4.59 -7.92
N PRO A 115 -0.49 5.34 -8.99
CA PRO A 115 0.28 4.82 -10.11
C PRO A 115 1.65 4.25 -9.70
N PHE A 116 2.19 4.65 -8.55
CA PHE A 116 3.50 4.21 -8.09
C PHE A 116 3.46 3.02 -7.12
N VAL A 117 2.28 2.49 -6.78
CA VAL A 117 2.14 1.39 -5.79
C VAL A 117 3.04 0.18 -6.11
N ALA A 118 3.19 -0.17 -7.38
CA ALA A 118 3.96 -1.35 -7.81
C ALA A 118 5.48 -1.16 -7.70
N ILE A 119 5.97 0.08 -7.69
CA ILE A 119 7.41 0.40 -7.70
C ILE A 119 7.87 1.05 -6.39
N GLU A 120 6.94 1.51 -5.56
CA GLU A 120 7.18 2.32 -4.36
C GLU A 120 8.27 1.69 -3.49
N ALA A 121 8.13 0.40 -3.19
CA ALA A 121 9.06 -0.33 -2.35
C ALA A 121 10.50 -0.26 -2.87
N GLY A 122 10.72 -0.51 -4.16
CA GLY A 122 12.04 -0.43 -4.78
C GLY A 122 12.61 0.97 -4.75
N VAL A 123 11.78 1.99 -4.98
CA VAL A 123 12.20 3.40 -4.94
C VAL A 123 12.60 3.82 -3.53
N LEU A 124 11.82 3.49 -2.51
CA LEU A 124 12.11 3.85 -1.12
C LEU A 124 13.36 3.13 -0.60
N THR A 125 13.56 1.84 -0.94
CA THR A 125 14.79 1.12 -0.59
C THR A 125 16.03 1.72 -1.26
N HIS A 126 15.92 2.15 -2.52
CA HIS A 126 17.02 2.81 -3.21
C HIS A 126 17.36 4.17 -2.58
N LEU A 127 16.34 4.98 -2.30
CA LEU A 127 16.51 6.27 -1.62
C LEU A 127 17.16 6.10 -0.24
N ASP A 128 16.71 5.12 0.55
CA ASP A 128 17.26 4.85 1.87
C ASP A 128 18.71 4.35 1.82
N SER A 129 19.13 3.66 0.77
CA SER A 129 20.50 3.15 0.66
C SER A 129 21.48 4.15 0.04
N THR A 130 20.99 5.07 -0.80
CA THR A 130 21.87 5.87 -1.68
C THR A 130 21.75 7.37 -1.49
N HIS A 131 20.61 7.89 -1.02
CA HIS A 131 20.27 9.32 -1.12
C HIS A 131 19.79 9.97 0.18
N ARG A 132 20.19 9.45 1.35
CA ARG A 132 19.73 9.98 2.66
C ARG A 132 20.17 11.42 2.89
N ASP A 133 21.41 11.74 2.53
CA ASP A 133 21.99 13.06 2.78
C ASP A 133 21.33 14.12 1.90
N GLU A 134 21.10 13.81 0.62
CA GLU A 134 20.40 14.71 -0.28
C GLU A 134 18.93 14.88 0.10
N MET A 135 18.30 13.87 0.70
CA MET A 135 16.95 14.01 1.27
C MET A 135 16.94 14.95 2.48
N ALA A 136 17.96 14.88 3.35
CA ALA A 136 18.07 15.79 4.48
C ALA A 136 18.21 17.25 4.04
N ALA A 137 18.95 17.50 2.96
CA ALA A 137 19.09 18.82 2.35
C ALA A 137 17.80 19.37 1.69
N LEU A 138 16.74 18.56 1.55
CA LEU A 138 15.44 19.00 1.04
C LEU A 138 14.48 19.48 2.13
N LEU A 139 14.81 19.24 3.40
CA LEU A 139 13.97 19.65 4.50
C LEU A 139 13.96 21.18 4.66
N PRO A 140 12.83 21.78 5.08
CA PRO A 140 12.81 23.18 5.48
C PRO A 140 13.77 23.46 6.65
N ASP A 141 14.36 24.65 6.70
CA ASP A 141 15.29 25.07 7.78
C ASP A 141 14.68 24.98 9.19
N SER A 142 13.35 24.98 9.30
CA SER A 142 12.63 24.80 10.57
C SER A 142 12.72 23.38 11.12
N VAL A 143 13.10 22.40 10.31
CA VAL A 143 13.21 20.99 10.72
C VAL A 143 14.60 20.76 11.34
N PRO A 144 14.70 20.28 12.59
CA PRO A 144 15.99 20.02 13.20
C PRO A 144 16.83 19.02 12.41
N SER A 145 18.13 19.30 12.29
CA SER A 145 19.07 18.44 11.58
C SER A 145 19.23 17.06 12.26
N GLY A 146 19.33 16.01 11.45
CA GLY A 146 19.49 14.65 11.89
C GLY A 146 19.24 13.61 10.80
N PRO A 147 19.24 12.32 11.13
CA PRO A 147 18.94 11.25 10.18
C PRO A 147 17.56 11.41 9.54
N VAL A 148 17.53 11.33 8.21
CA VAL A 148 16.32 11.41 7.38
C VAL A 148 16.21 10.13 6.55
N ARG A 149 15.03 9.52 6.54
CA ARG A 149 14.80 8.28 5.82
C ARG A 149 13.44 8.27 5.12
N PRO A 150 13.33 7.69 3.92
CA PRO A 150 12.09 7.67 3.15
C PRO A 150 11.05 6.72 3.77
N LEU A 151 9.81 7.18 3.92
CA LEU A 151 8.71 6.43 4.54
C LEU A 151 7.64 5.99 3.53
N ALA A 152 7.20 6.89 2.66
CA ALA A 152 6.18 6.61 1.64
C ALA A 152 6.38 7.49 0.40
N LEU A 153 5.90 7.01 -0.74
CA LEU A 153 5.87 7.74 -2.02
C LEU A 153 4.50 7.53 -2.68
N ASP A 154 3.92 8.63 -3.13
CA ASP A 154 2.69 8.62 -3.92
C ASP A 154 2.76 9.70 -5.01
N ARG A 155 1.71 9.83 -5.82
CA ARG A 155 1.64 10.79 -6.93
C ARG A 155 1.83 12.26 -6.52
N TYR A 156 1.63 12.60 -5.26
CA TYR A 156 1.67 13.96 -4.73
C TYR A 156 2.98 14.30 -4.00
N GLY A 157 3.85 13.33 -3.71
CA GLY A 157 5.05 13.61 -2.92
C GLY A 157 5.67 12.41 -2.22
N ILE A 158 6.62 12.72 -1.33
CA ILE A 158 7.36 11.75 -0.53
C ILE A 158 7.17 12.09 0.95
N TRP A 159 6.84 11.09 1.77
CA TRP A 159 6.93 11.18 3.22
C TRP A 159 8.32 10.74 3.68
N VAL A 160 8.90 11.49 4.60
CA VAL A 160 10.21 11.19 5.20
C VAL A 160 10.11 11.19 6.71
N ARG A 161 10.81 10.27 7.35
CA ARG A 161 10.95 10.21 8.80
C ARG A 161 12.24 10.89 9.23
N CYS A 162 12.10 11.88 10.10
CA CYS A 162 13.20 12.61 10.71
C CYS A 162 13.40 12.12 12.15
N SER A 163 14.64 11.78 12.50
CA SER A 163 15.01 11.31 13.84
C SER A 163 16.13 12.14 14.46
N PRO A 164 15.96 13.47 14.62
CA PRO A 164 17.03 14.32 15.11
C PRO A 164 17.38 14.00 16.57
N PRO A 165 18.68 13.99 16.94
CA PRO A 165 19.10 13.66 18.31
C PRO A 165 18.52 14.58 19.39
N ALA A 166 18.17 15.81 19.01
CA ALA A 166 17.60 16.82 19.91
C ALA A 166 16.09 16.62 20.17
N HIS A 167 15.44 15.64 19.54
CA HIS A 167 14.00 15.41 19.68
C HIS A 167 13.71 14.03 20.31
N PRO A 168 12.76 13.93 21.26
CA PRO A 168 12.54 12.70 22.03
C PRO A 168 11.96 11.55 21.19
N SER A 169 11.24 11.86 20.11
CA SER A 169 10.64 10.87 19.21
C SER A 169 10.87 11.23 17.75
N PRO A 170 10.97 10.25 16.84
CA PRO A 170 10.93 10.54 15.42
C PRO A 170 9.61 11.20 15.04
N PHE A 171 9.63 11.99 13.97
CA PHE A 171 8.43 12.59 13.39
C PHE A 171 8.51 12.56 11.87
N ASP A 172 7.35 12.62 11.22
CA ASP A 172 7.24 12.49 9.77
C ASP A 172 6.98 13.85 9.12
N VAL A 173 7.65 14.10 8.00
CA VAL A 173 7.55 15.33 7.21
C VAL A 173 7.15 14.99 5.78
N ARG A 174 6.22 15.76 5.22
CA ARG A 174 5.78 15.62 3.83
C ARG A 174 6.55 16.56 2.90
N LEU A 175 7.28 15.99 1.95
CA LEU A 175 7.88 16.71 0.83
C LEU A 175 6.92 16.66 -0.37
N ALA A 176 6.08 17.68 -0.49
CA ALA A 176 5.08 17.76 -1.55
C ALA A 176 5.71 18.08 -2.92
N PHE A 177 5.21 17.42 -3.97
CA PHE A 177 5.50 17.79 -5.34
C PHE A 177 4.70 19.03 -5.73
N ALA A 178 5.27 19.89 -6.57
CA ALA A 178 4.59 21.09 -7.05
C ALA A 178 3.31 20.81 -7.86
N ARG A 179 3.24 19.61 -8.48
CA ARG A 179 2.07 19.10 -9.19
C ARG A 179 2.03 17.58 -9.11
N PRO A 180 0.85 16.95 -9.18
CA PRO A 180 0.74 15.51 -9.20
C PRO A 180 1.49 14.89 -10.39
N VAL A 181 2.02 13.71 -10.18
CA VAL A 181 2.78 12.96 -11.18
C VAL A 181 2.08 11.63 -11.47
N SER A 182 1.86 11.32 -12.74
CA SER A 182 1.12 10.13 -13.16
C SER A 182 1.99 9.01 -13.76
N ASP A 183 3.27 9.27 -14.02
CA ASP A 183 4.17 8.31 -14.67
C ASP A 183 5.63 8.40 -14.19
N LEU A 184 6.44 7.40 -14.58
CA LEU A 184 7.85 7.31 -14.25
C LEU A 184 8.69 8.48 -14.80
N HIS A 185 8.31 9.03 -15.95
CA HIS A 185 9.04 10.13 -16.57
C HIS A 185 8.91 11.41 -15.74
N GLY A 186 7.67 11.72 -15.34
CA GLY A 186 7.36 12.82 -14.43
C GLY A 186 8.02 12.62 -13.08
N LEU A 187 8.05 11.39 -12.56
CA LEU A 187 8.70 11.08 -11.27
C LEU A 187 10.19 11.39 -11.35
N ARG A 188 10.87 10.92 -12.40
CA ARG A 188 12.28 11.23 -12.66
C ARG A 188 12.54 12.73 -12.80
N CYS A 189 11.65 13.46 -13.45
CA CYS A 189 11.76 14.91 -13.58
C CYS A 189 11.65 15.63 -12.23
N VAL A 190 10.74 15.18 -11.37
CA VAL A 190 10.59 15.72 -10.01
C VAL A 190 11.82 15.39 -9.17
N TYR A 191 12.31 14.15 -9.19
CA TYR A 191 13.52 13.74 -8.45
C TYR A 191 14.73 14.57 -8.87
N ARG A 192 14.95 14.75 -10.17
CA ARG A 192 16.04 15.62 -10.68
C ARG A 192 15.92 17.06 -10.18
N LYS A 193 14.70 17.61 -10.11
CA LYS A 193 14.47 18.98 -9.64
C LYS A 193 14.66 19.12 -8.13
N LEU A 194 14.20 18.13 -7.36
CA LEU A 194 14.40 18.05 -5.92
C LEU A 194 15.90 17.97 -5.62
N PHE A 195 16.60 16.95 -6.12
CA PHE A 195 18.03 16.78 -5.81
C PHE A 195 18.95 17.85 -6.40
N ALA A 196 18.59 18.48 -7.52
CA ALA A 196 19.34 19.65 -8.02
C ALA A 196 19.19 20.92 -7.17
N ARG A 197 18.19 20.97 -6.26
CA ARG A 197 18.08 22.00 -5.23
C ARG A 197 18.95 21.66 -4.02
N ALA A 198 18.94 20.39 -3.59
CA ALA A 198 19.79 19.90 -2.50
C ALA A 198 21.29 20.14 -2.79
N ALA A 199 21.74 19.93 -4.03
CA ALA A 199 23.13 20.15 -4.43
C ALA A 199 23.56 21.64 -4.51
N ARG A 200 22.64 22.59 -4.27
CA ARG A 200 22.90 24.04 -4.36
C ARG A 200 22.78 24.78 -3.01
N GLY A 201 22.37 24.10 -1.95
CA GLY A 201 22.39 24.59 -0.57
C GLY A 201 23.62 24.07 0.15
#